data_AF-A0A2V6TNH8-F1
#
_entry.id   AF-A0A2V6TNH8-F1
#
_cell.length_a   1.000
_cell.length_b   1.000
_cell.length_c   1.000
_cell.angle_alpha   90.00
_cell.angle_beta   90.00
_cell.angle_gamma   90.00
#
_symmetry.space_group_name_H-M   'P 1'
#
loop_
_entity.id
_entity.type
_entity.pdbx_description
1 polymer ?
#
loop_
_entity_poly.entity_id
_entity_poly.type
_entity_poly.pdbx_seq_one_letter_code
_entity_poly.pdbx_strand_id
1 'polypeptide(L)'
;MKVGFAGPFSVRLADRVRRHLNVECEMILAEESGVVGLLPEVDVLVTLGFTREMGAAAARLKLVQVPGAGLDRIDRSALPAGTALANAYNHEVGIAEYVMGAMLALSRDLCRLDAALRRGRWESPWVPGAEPPPTWPELAGKTLGILGYGRIGQELARRARAFDMTIWAMRQRVTREDAPGLAFLGGPEALDEILKRADYLAITLPLTEATRGLRRRGLSGAPPGDHRGGRARRVVSISNERRAGVSLPPPVPRAAKRARDTACVGMDGRHHGGPRSACRGEYRPRGARGAGGQYRSVGRATG
;
A
#
# COMPACT_ATOMS: atom_id res chain seq x y z
N MET A 1 -2.46 30.11 21.58
CA MET A 1 -3.17 29.20 20.64
C MET A 1 -3.11 27.79 21.20
N LYS A 2 -4.21 27.04 21.19
CA LYS A 2 -4.24 25.64 21.63
C LYS A 2 -4.29 24.68 20.44
N VAL A 3 -3.36 23.73 20.40
CA VAL A 3 -3.25 22.72 19.33
C VAL A 3 -3.52 21.34 19.92
N GLY A 4 -4.64 20.73 19.56
CA GLY A 4 -4.99 19.37 19.95
C GLY A 4 -4.42 18.35 18.98
N PHE A 5 -3.79 17.29 19.49
CA PHE A 5 -3.38 16.12 18.73
C PHE A 5 -4.21 14.92 19.17
N ALA A 6 -5.03 14.39 18.26
CA ALA A 6 -5.95 13.29 18.55
C ALA A 6 -5.48 11.96 17.96
N GLY A 7 -5.31 10.97 18.83
CA GLY A 7 -4.96 9.60 18.50
C GLY A 7 -3.45 9.34 18.36
N PRO A 8 -3.03 8.06 18.39
CA PRO A 8 -1.64 7.67 18.58
C PRO A 8 -0.71 8.13 17.46
N PHE A 9 -1.23 8.20 16.22
CA PHE A 9 -0.43 8.70 15.10
C PHE A 9 -0.16 10.20 15.22
N SER A 10 -1.21 10.99 15.47
CA SER A 10 -1.12 12.45 15.59
C SER A 10 -0.27 12.85 16.80
N VAL A 11 -0.46 12.20 17.94
CA VAL A 11 0.30 12.47 19.17
C VAL A 11 1.81 12.31 18.95
N ARG A 12 2.25 11.30 18.19
CA ARG A 12 3.67 11.11 17.85
C ARG A 12 4.27 12.23 17.01
N LEU A 13 3.44 13.05 16.35
CA LEU A 13 3.89 14.19 15.57
C LEU A 13 4.10 15.44 16.41
N ALA A 14 3.55 15.50 17.63
CA ALA A 14 3.53 16.71 18.45
C ALA A 14 4.92 17.30 18.68
N ASP A 15 5.90 16.49 19.10
CA ASP A 15 7.26 16.97 19.34
C ASP A 15 7.98 17.42 18.07
N ARG A 16 7.66 16.78 16.93
CA ARG A 16 8.20 17.23 15.63
C ARG A 16 7.59 18.55 15.23
N VAL A 17 6.27 18.70 15.37
CA VAL A 17 5.58 19.96 15.07
C VAL A 17 6.07 21.07 15.98
N ARG A 18 6.21 20.83 17.29
CA ARG A 18 6.70 21.81 18.27
C ARG A 18 8.05 22.40 17.87
N ARG A 19 8.97 21.58 17.38
CA ARG A 19 10.30 22.01 16.93
C ARG A 19 10.31 22.89 15.67
N HIS A 20 9.22 22.91 14.90
CA HIS A 20 9.11 23.68 13.66
C HIS A 20 8.11 24.84 13.77
N LEU A 21 7.47 25.02 14.92
CA LEU A 21 6.55 26.12 15.14
C LEU A 21 7.33 27.35 15.65
N ASN A 22 7.10 28.48 14.99
CA ASN A 22 7.65 29.78 15.40
C ASN A 22 6.64 30.59 16.24
N VAL A 23 5.60 29.94 16.74
CA VAL A 23 4.52 30.55 17.54
C VAL A 23 4.36 29.78 18.84
N GLU A 24 4.18 30.48 19.94
CA GLU A 24 3.86 29.83 21.21
C GLU A 24 2.47 29.20 21.15
N CYS A 25 2.42 27.90 21.44
CA CYS A 25 1.18 27.15 21.49
C CYS A 25 1.17 26.15 22.65
N GLU A 26 0.04 26.05 23.31
CA GLU A 26 -0.26 24.97 24.23
C GLU A 26 -0.65 23.73 23.41
N MET A 27 0.04 22.62 23.63
CA MET A 27 -0.26 21.37 22.93
C MET A 27 -1.02 20.43 23.84
N ILE A 28 -2.18 20.00 23.40
CA ILE A 28 -3.04 19.03 24.09
C ILE A 28 -2.89 17.69 23.38
N LEU A 29 -2.50 16.65 24.12
CA LEU A 29 -2.36 15.30 23.58
C LEU A 29 -3.51 14.45 24.13
N ALA A 30 -4.27 13.83 23.24
CA ALA A 30 -5.41 13.01 23.64
C ALA A 30 -5.55 11.77 22.76
N GLU A 31 -6.11 10.71 23.33
CA GLU A 31 -6.66 9.61 22.54
C GLU A 31 -7.88 10.07 21.73
N GLU A 32 -8.18 9.37 20.63
CA GLU A 32 -9.28 9.76 19.72
C GLU A 32 -10.63 9.83 20.45
N SER A 33 -10.86 8.96 21.45
CA SER A 33 -12.08 8.95 22.28
C SER A 33 -12.15 10.07 23.32
N GLY A 34 -11.01 10.63 23.74
CA GLY A 34 -10.93 11.63 24.81
C GLY A 34 -10.91 13.07 24.32
N VAL A 35 -10.71 13.30 23.02
CA VAL A 35 -10.48 14.65 22.50
C VAL A 35 -11.75 15.52 22.53
N VAL A 36 -12.95 14.94 22.43
CA VAL A 36 -14.22 15.70 22.32
C VAL A 36 -14.39 16.69 23.46
N GLY A 37 -14.14 16.28 24.71
CA GLY A 37 -14.25 17.16 25.88
C GLY A 37 -13.24 18.31 25.92
N LEU A 38 -12.18 18.23 25.12
CA LEU A 38 -11.11 19.23 25.06
C LEU A 38 -11.31 20.21 23.88
N LEU A 39 -12.13 19.83 22.89
CA LEU A 39 -12.39 20.63 21.69
C LEU A 39 -12.96 22.04 21.94
N PRO A 40 -13.71 22.34 23.02
CA PRO A 40 -14.21 23.70 23.26
C PRO A 40 -13.09 24.75 23.35
N GLU A 41 -11.88 24.35 23.74
CA GLU A 41 -10.74 25.25 23.90
C GLU A 41 -9.69 25.14 22.78
N VAL A 42 -9.87 24.24 21.82
CA VAL A 42 -8.87 23.95 20.77
C VAL A 42 -9.05 24.86 19.57
N ASP A 43 -7.98 25.57 19.18
CA ASP A 43 -7.96 26.40 17.96
C ASP A 43 -7.57 25.57 16.72
N VAL A 44 -6.67 24.59 16.87
CA VAL A 44 -6.17 23.73 15.79
C VAL A 44 -6.22 22.26 16.20
N LEU A 45 -6.85 21.41 15.39
CA LEU A 45 -6.92 19.98 15.63
C LEU A 45 -6.10 19.19 14.60
N VAL A 46 -5.09 18.47 15.06
CA VAL A 46 -4.32 17.51 14.27
C VAL A 46 -4.90 16.11 14.49
N THR A 47 -5.57 15.55 13.48
CA THR A 47 -6.30 14.29 13.61
C THR A 47 -6.41 13.53 12.29
N LEU A 48 -6.53 12.19 12.35
CA LEU A 48 -6.85 11.35 11.19
C LEU A 48 -8.36 11.18 10.97
N GLY A 49 -9.21 11.68 11.86
CA GLY A 49 -10.66 11.57 11.78
C GLY A 49 -11.37 12.75 12.44
N PHE A 50 -12.53 13.11 11.90
CA PHE A 50 -13.36 14.21 12.38
C PHE A 50 -14.83 13.82 12.27
N THR A 51 -15.52 13.75 13.39
CA THR A 51 -16.92 13.28 13.47
C THR A 51 -17.88 14.46 13.70
N ARG A 52 -19.18 14.21 13.53
CA ARG A 52 -20.24 15.16 13.89
C ARG A 52 -20.20 15.59 15.36
N GLU A 53 -19.90 14.66 16.24
CA GLU A 53 -19.72 14.93 17.68
C GLU A 53 -18.55 15.87 17.94
N MET A 54 -17.41 15.66 17.26
CA MET A 54 -16.29 16.60 17.33
C MET A 54 -16.69 18.00 16.83
N GLY A 55 -17.40 18.07 15.70
CA GLY A 55 -17.92 19.33 15.16
C GLY A 55 -18.81 20.09 16.14
N ALA A 56 -19.69 19.40 16.86
CA ALA A 56 -20.58 19.99 17.85
C ALA A 56 -19.86 20.59 19.07
N ALA A 57 -18.72 20.00 19.47
CA ALA A 57 -17.93 20.47 20.61
C ALA A 57 -16.92 21.57 20.26
N ALA A 58 -16.54 21.70 18.98
CA ALA A 58 -15.39 22.47 18.54
C ALA A 58 -15.71 23.95 18.21
N ALA A 59 -16.34 24.67 19.14
CA ALA A 59 -16.85 26.03 18.93
C ALA A 59 -15.81 27.07 18.50
N ARG A 60 -14.53 26.85 18.81
CA ARG A 60 -13.41 27.78 18.53
C ARG A 60 -12.45 27.30 17.43
N LEU A 61 -12.76 26.17 16.80
CA LEU A 61 -11.87 25.51 15.88
C LEU A 61 -11.66 26.35 14.62
N LYS A 62 -10.40 26.57 14.26
CA LYS A 62 -9.99 27.35 13.08
C LYS A 62 -9.39 26.46 11.99
N LEU A 63 -8.76 25.35 12.38
CA LEU A 63 -8.10 24.44 11.46
C LEU A 63 -8.23 22.98 11.91
N VAL A 64 -8.66 22.13 10.99
CA VAL A 64 -8.42 20.67 11.06
C VAL A 64 -7.25 20.35 10.14
N GLN A 65 -6.14 19.91 10.72
CA GLN A 65 -4.97 19.43 9.99
C GLN A 65 -4.96 17.90 10.00
N VAL A 66 -5.11 17.30 8.83
CA VAL A 66 -4.96 15.86 8.64
C VAL A 66 -3.50 15.53 8.33
N PRO A 67 -2.79 14.75 9.16
CA PRO A 67 -1.39 14.41 8.91
C PRO A 67 -1.24 13.25 7.90
N GLY A 68 -2.00 13.31 6.81
CA GLY A 68 -1.97 12.34 5.72
C GLY A 68 -2.84 12.80 4.56
N ALA A 69 -2.71 12.14 3.40
CA ALA A 69 -3.35 12.61 2.16
C ALA A 69 -4.87 12.34 2.12
N GLY A 70 -5.34 11.30 2.80
CA GLY A 70 -6.73 10.86 2.78
C GLY A 70 -7.63 11.69 3.70
N LEU A 71 -8.83 12.03 3.22
CA LEU A 71 -9.84 12.81 3.95
C LEU A 71 -11.11 12.00 4.25
N ASP A 72 -11.09 10.68 4.10
CA ASP A 72 -12.31 9.83 4.12
C ASP A 72 -12.98 9.76 5.49
N ARG A 73 -12.21 9.96 6.56
CA ARG A 73 -12.67 9.94 7.96
C ARG A 73 -13.07 11.32 8.46
N ILE A 74 -13.10 12.32 7.58
CA ILE A 74 -13.45 13.70 7.91
C ILE A 74 -14.88 13.94 7.45
N ASP A 75 -15.80 14.05 8.42
CA ASP A 75 -17.14 14.56 8.14
C ASP A 75 -17.05 16.07 7.87
N ARG A 76 -16.96 16.42 6.58
CA ARG A 76 -16.87 17.82 6.14
C ARG A 76 -18.13 18.62 6.47
N SER A 77 -19.27 17.96 6.59
CA SER A 77 -20.53 18.62 6.96
C SER A 77 -20.58 19.03 8.44
N ALA A 78 -19.71 18.44 9.25
CA ALA A 78 -19.57 18.74 10.67
C ALA A 78 -18.58 19.87 10.97
N LEU A 79 -17.85 20.38 9.98
CA LEU A 79 -16.87 21.45 10.20
C LEU A 79 -17.59 22.75 10.59
N PRO A 80 -17.22 23.40 11.71
CA PRO A 80 -17.76 24.71 12.06
C PRO A 80 -17.52 25.74 10.95
N ALA A 81 -18.43 26.69 10.80
CA ALA A 81 -18.29 27.75 9.81
C ALA A 81 -16.95 28.50 9.97
N GLY A 82 -16.22 28.70 8.87
CA GLY A 82 -14.90 29.34 8.89
C GLY A 82 -13.72 28.42 9.26
N THR A 83 -13.97 27.14 9.56
CA THR A 83 -12.90 26.17 9.83
C THR A 83 -12.20 25.76 8.53
N ALA A 84 -10.89 25.96 8.47
CA ALA A 84 -10.07 25.43 7.38
C ALA A 84 -9.83 23.92 7.53
N LEU A 85 -9.79 23.20 6.42
CA LEU A 85 -9.38 21.79 6.36
C LEU A 85 -8.14 21.67 5.50
N ALA A 86 -7.05 21.18 6.09
CA ALA A 86 -5.79 20.94 5.40
C ALA A 86 -5.36 19.47 5.55
N ASN A 87 -4.57 18.99 4.60
CA ASN A 87 -4.00 17.66 4.61
C ASN A 87 -2.53 17.68 4.20
N ALA A 88 -1.84 16.54 4.32
CA ALA A 88 -0.44 16.41 3.95
C ALA A 88 -0.26 15.48 2.73
N TYR A 89 0.60 15.88 1.81
CA TYR A 89 1.01 15.08 0.64
C TYR A 89 2.49 14.70 0.76
N ASN A 90 3.07 14.09 -0.29
CA ASN A 90 4.48 13.71 -0.41
C ASN A 90 4.84 12.36 0.24
N HIS A 91 3.90 11.41 0.23
CA HIS A 91 4.11 10.03 0.68
C HIS A 91 4.23 9.04 -0.50
N GLU A 92 4.20 9.54 -1.75
CA GLU A 92 4.20 8.74 -2.96
C GLU A 92 5.43 7.85 -3.14
N VAL A 93 6.61 8.34 -2.76
CA VAL A 93 7.88 7.60 -2.89
C VAL A 93 7.85 6.32 -2.06
N GLY A 94 7.54 6.42 -0.77
CA GLY A 94 7.51 5.25 0.12
C GLY A 94 6.43 4.25 -0.28
N ILE A 95 5.28 4.74 -0.74
CA ILE A 95 4.22 3.85 -1.25
C ILE A 95 4.69 3.15 -2.53
N ALA A 96 5.28 3.86 -3.48
CA ALA A 96 5.81 3.29 -4.71
C ALA A 96 6.89 2.22 -4.45
N GLU A 97 7.80 2.48 -3.51
CA GLU A 97 8.84 1.52 -3.09
C GLU A 97 8.22 0.26 -2.47
N TYR A 98 7.21 0.45 -1.62
CA TYR A 98 6.45 -0.68 -1.08
C TYR A 98 5.81 -1.53 -2.18
N VAL A 99 5.18 -0.91 -3.19
CA VAL A 99 4.59 -1.64 -4.32
C VAL A 99 5.65 -2.49 -5.04
N MET A 100 6.80 -1.89 -5.35
CA MET A 100 7.89 -2.58 -6.05
C MET A 100 8.39 -3.76 -5.21
N GLY A 101 8.59 -3.56 -3.91
CA GLY A 101 8.96 -4.62 -2.97
C GLY A 101 7.93 -5.74 -2.91
N ALA A 102 6.63 -5.41 -2.86
CA ALA A 102 5.54 -6.38 -2.87
C ALA A 102 5.49 -7.19 -4.18
N MET A 103 5.67 -6.53 -5.33
CA MET A 103 5.74 -7.21 -6.63
C MET A 103 6.93 -8.16 -6.70
N LEU A 104 8.11 -7.78 -6.21
CA LEU A 104 9.28 -8.64 -6.14
C LEU A 104 9.08 -9.82 -5.18
N ALA A 105 8.52 -9.55 -4.00
CA ALA A 105 8.23 -10.57 -3.00
C ALA A 105 7.26 -11.64 -3.53
N LEU A 106 6.23 -11.22 -4.27
CA LEU A 106 5.29 -12.12 -4.94
C LEU A 106 5.93 -12.82 -6.15
N SER A 107 6.75 -12.11 -6.93
CA SER A 107 7.49 -12.66 -8.07
C SER A 107 8.32 -13.87 -7.67
N ARG A 108 9.14 -13.69 -6.63
CA ARG A 108 10.11 -14.67 -6.13
C ARG A 108 9.59 -15.58 -5.03
N ASP A 109 8.38 -15.36 -4.54
CA ASP A 109 7.81 -16.07 -3.39
C ASP A 109 8.73 -15.98 -2.15
N LEU A 110 9.23 -14.76 -1.88
CA LEU A 110 10.26 -14.53 -0.86
C LEU A 110 9.82 -14.98 0.54
N CYS A 111 8.53 -14.84 0.88
CA CYS A 111 8.01 -15.26 2.17
C CYS A 111 8.13 -16.78 2.36
N ARG A 112 7.84 -17.57 1.32
CA ARG A 112 7.98 -19.03 1.36
C ARG A 112 9.45 -19.42 1.42
N LEU A 113 10.31 -18.77 0.64
CA LEU A 113 11.75 -19.02 0.63
C LEU A 113 12.40 -18.72 1.99
N ASP A 114 12.08 -17.58 2.62
CA ASP A 114 12.54 -17.23 3.98
C ASP A 114 12.09 -18.28 5.00
N ALA A 115 10.81 -18.70 4.94
CA ALA A 115 10.28 -19.71 5.84
C ALA A 115 10.90 -21.12 5.63
N ALA A 116 11.33 -21.45 4.42
CA ALA A 116 12.07 -22.67 4.14
C ALA A 116 13.49 -22.59 4.70
N LEU A 117 14.18 -21.47 4.46
CA LEU A 117 15.55 -21.25 4.93
C LEU A 117 15.66 -21.30 6.45
N ARG A 118 14.72 -20.68 7.18
CA ARG A 118 14.66 -20.74 8.65
C ARG A 118 14.45 -22.15 9.21
N ARG A 119 13.99 -23.09 8.38
CA ARG A 119 13.83 -24.52 8.71
C ARG A 119 15.01 -25.36 8.21
N GLY A 120 16.12 -24.73 7.83
CA GLY A 120 17.30 -25.40 7.30
C GLY A 120 17.16 -25.91 5.87
N ARG A 121 16.10 -25.54 5.15
CA ARG A 121 15.91 -25.93 3.75
C ARG A 121 16.33 -24.81 2.82
N TRP A 122 17.46 -25.00 2.15
CA TRP A 122 17.88 -24.12 1.07
C TRP A 122 17.29 -24.62 -0.26
N GLU A 123 16.27 -23.92 -0.75
CA GLU A 123 15.69 -24.20 -2.06
C GLU A 123 16.40 -23.38 -3.14
N SER A 124 17.36 -24.01 -3.81
CA SER A 124 18.16 -23.37 -4.86
C SER A 124 18.51 -24.39 -5.93
N PRO A 125 18.53 -23.99 -7.21
CA PRO A 125 18.94 -24.87 -8.30
C PRO A 125 20.41 -25.30 -8.19
N TRP A 126 21.19 -24.64 -7.33
CA TRP A 126 22.61 -24.88 -7.14
C TRP A 126 22.93 -25.83 -5.98
N VAL A 127 21.92 -26.39 -5.31
CA VAL A 127 22.13 -27.35 -4.21
C VAL A 127 22.28 -28.76 -4.78
N PRO A 128 23.46 -29.41 -4.65
CA PRO A 128 23.66 -30.76 -5.15
C PRO A 128 22.67 -31.76 -4.52
N GLY A 129 22.01 -32.56 -5.35
CA GLY A 129 21.07 -33.60 -4.89
C GLY A 129 19.68 -33.10 -4.47
N ALA A 130 19.40 -31.80 -4.55
CA ALA A 130 18.07 -31.26 -4.34
C ALA A 130 17.28 -31.16 -5.66
N GLU A 131 15.95 -31.32 -5.59
CA GLU A 131 15.09 -31.04 -6.74
C GLU A 131 15.14 -29.53 -7.06
N PRO A 132 15.49 -29.13 -8.29
CA PRO A 132 15.61 -27.72 -8.64
C PRO A 132 14.24 -27.03 -8.53
N PRO A 133 14.20 -25.81 -7.96
CA PRO A 133 12.94 -25.08 -7.83
C PRO A 133 12.39 -24.68 -9.21
N PRO A 134 11.08 -24.38 -9.31
CA PRO A 134 10.48 -23.84 -10.53
C PRO A 134 11.20 -22.55 -10.98
N THR A 135 11.24 -22.29 -12.29
CA THR A 135 11.77 -21.04 -12.83
C THR A 135 11.03 -19.86 -12.21
N TRP A 136 11.78 -18.99 -11.53
CA TRP A 136 11.20 -17.81 -10.91
C TRP A 136 10.88 -16.75 -11.97
N PRO A 137 9.66 -16.20 -11.98
CA PRO A 137 9.31 -15.15 -12.92
C PRO A 137 10.02 -13.83 -12.56
N GLU A 138 10.26 -13.04 -13.60
CA GLU A 138 10.84 -11.71 -13.51
C GLU A 138 9.76 -10.63 -13.67
N LEU A 139 10.08 -9.42 -13.22
CA LEU A 139 9.29 -8.22 -13.54
C LEU A 139 9.60 -7.70 -14.95
N ALA A 140 10.83 -7.88 -15.43
CA ALA A 140 11.25 -7.48 -16.76
C ALA A 140 10.33 -8.06 -17.84
N GLY A 141 9.92 -7.22 -18.79
CA GLY A 141 9.01 -7.59 -19.87
C GLY A 141 7.55 -7.82 -19.46
N LYS A 142 7.19 -7.61 -18.18
CA LYS A 142 5.80 -7.69 -17.70
C LYS A 142 5.08 -6.36 -17.82
N THR A 143 3.75 -6.42 -17.88
CA THR A 143 2.88 -5.23 -17.91
C THR A 143 2.35 -4.90 -16.52
N LEU A 144 2.58 -3.66 -16.07
CA LEU A 144 1.95 -3.07 -14.89
C LEU A 144 0.76 -2.19 -15.30
N GLY A 145 -0.44 -2.61 -14.93
CA GLY A 145 -1.65 -1.79 -14.96
C GLY A 145 -1.77 -0.90 -13.72
N ILE A 146 -1.92 0.41 -13.89
CA ILE A 146 -2.07 1.39 -12.81
C ILE A 146 -3.45 2.04 -12.89
N LEU A 147 -4.32 1.67 -11.96
CA LEU A 147 -5.63 2.31 -11.78
C LEU A 147 -5.43 3.54 -10.90
N GLY A 148 -5.39 4.74 -11.48
CA GLY A 148 -5.19 6.00 -10.76
C GLY A 148 -3.81 6.62 -10.97
N TYR A 149 -3.57 7.15 -12.17
CA TYR A 149 -2.30 7.81 -12.56
C TYR A 149 -2.14 9.23 -11.99
N GLY A 150 -2.22 9.36 -10.66
CA GLY A 150 -1.86 10.57 -9.89
C GLY A 150 -0.42 10.48 -9.34
N ARG A 151 -0.10 11.26 -8.29
CA ARG A 151 1.26 11.32 -7.71
C ARG A 151 1.87 9.95 -7.40
N ILE A 152 1.13 9.08 -6.72
CA ILE A 152 1.58 7.71 -6.39
C ILE A 152 1.77 6.86 -7.66
N GLY A 153 0.80 6.90 -8.57
CA GLY A 153 0.85 6.12 -9.82
C GLY A 153 2.02 6.53 -10.73
N GLN A 154 2.34 7.82 -10.79
CA GLN A 154 3.48 8.34 -11.53
C GLN A 154 4.81 7.88 -10.92
N GLU A 155 4.95 7.97 -9.59
CA GLU A 155 6.19 7.57 -8.91
C GLU A 155 6.42 6.05 -8.93
N LEU A 156 5.34 5.28 -8.95
CA LEU A 156 5.35 3.85 -9.22
C LEU A 156 5.77 3.55 -10.67
N ALA A 157 5.14 4.19 -11.65
CA ALA A 157 5.47 3.98 -13.06
C ALA A 157 6.94 4.27 -13.36
N ARG A 158 7.51 5.32 -12.75
CA ARG A 158 8.92 5.66 -12.86
C ARG A 158 9.83 4.50 -12.42
N ARG A 159 9.55 3.88 -11.28
CA ARG A 159 10.33 2.72 -10.78
C ARG A 159 10.07 1.46 -11.59
N ALA A 160 8.82 1.17 -11.93
CA ALA A 160 8.47 -0.02 -12.69
C ALA A 160 9.16 -0.04 -14.06
N ARG A 161 9.32 1.11 -14.71
CA ARG A 161 10.11 1.22 -15.96
C ARG A 161 11.58 0.91 -15.79
N ALA A 162 12.17 1.24 -14.63
CA ALA A 162 13.56 0.87 -14.33
C ALA A 162 13.74 -0.66 -14.11
N PHE A 163 12.63 -1.41 -14.01
CA PHE A 163 12.59 -2.87 -14.00
C PHE A 163 12.11 -3.44 -15.35
N ASP A 164 12.23 -2.67 -16.43
CA ASP A 164 11.83 -3.05 -17.79
C ASP A 164 10.36 -3.46 -17.93
N MET A 165 9.49 -2.91 -17.08
CA MET A 165 8.04 -3.14 -17.16
C MET A 165 7.38 -2.20 -18.17
N THR A 166 6.40 -2.72 -18.89
CA THR A 166 5.48 -1.93 -19.73
C THR A 166 4.38 -1.33 -18.85
N ILE A 167 4.13 -0.03 -18.94
CA ILE A 167 3.15 0.64 -18.08
C ILE A 167 1.87 0.98 -18.84
N TRP A 168 0.74 0.51 -18.30
CA TRP A 168 -0.61 0.81 -18.75
C TRP A 168 -1.32 1.53 -17.62
N ALA A 169 -1.90 2.70 -17.85
CA ALA A 169 -2.47 3.48 -16.77
C ALA A 169 -3.82 4.10 -17.13
N MET A 170 -4.63 4.37 -16.11
CA MET A 170 -5.85 5.18 -16.25
C MET A 170 -5.92 6.30 -15.23
N ARG A 171 -6.53 7.42 -15.61
CA ARG A 171 -6.85 8.56 -14.73
C ARG A 171 -8.20 9.18 -15.10
N GLN A 172 -8.82 9.88 -14.15
CA GLN A 172 -10.16 10.43 -14.33
C GLN A 172 -10.28 11.46 -15.47
N ARG A 173 -9.26 12.31 -15.62
CA ARG A 173 -9.19 13.33 -16.67
C ARG A 173 -7.89 13.15 -17.41
N VAL A 174 -7.94 12.73 -18.66
CA VAL A 174 -6.76 12.58 -19.52
C VAL A 174 -6.42 13.97 -20.05
N THR A 175 -5.33 14.55 -19.56
CA THR A 175 -4.70 15.71 -20.19
C THR A 175 -3.55 15.19 -21.04
N ARG A 176 -3.38 15.75 -22.24
CA ARG A 176 -2.37 15.32 -23.22
C ARG A 176 -0.95 15.80 -22.87
N GLU A 177 -0.76 16.33 -21.67
CA GLU A 177 0.56 16.70 -21.14
C GLU A 177 1.28 15.42 -20.74
N ASP A 178 2.32 15.13 -21.52
CA ASP A 178 2.93 13.82 -21.68
C ASP A 178 3.31 13.16 -20.36
N ALA A 179 2.87 11.91 -20.21
CA ALA A 179 3.43 10.98 -19.26
C ALA A 179 4.51 10.15 -20.00
N PRO A 180 5.76 10.66 -20.14
CA PRO A 180 6.78 9.97 -20.92
C PRO A 180 7.02 8.57 -20.37
N GLY A 181 7.00 7.59 -21.27
CA GLY A 181 7.27 6.18 -20.96
C GLY A 181 6.05 5.33 -20.60
N LEU A 182 4.83 5.84 -20.71
CA LEU A 182 3.65 4.98 -20.69
C LEU A 182 3.43 4.33 -22.07
N ALA A 183 3.08 3.05 -22.09
CA ALA A 183 2.61 2.39 -23.30
C ALA A 183 1.14 2.72 -23.60
N PHE A 184 0.37 3.05 -22.56
CA PHE A 184 -1.03 3.42 -22.68
C PHE A 184 -1.49 4.30 -21.51
N LEU A 185 -2.28 5.34 -21.81
CA LEU A 185 -2.97 6.18 -20.84
C LEU A 185 -4.42 6.43 -21.29
N GLY A 186 -5.39 5.96 -20.52
CA GLY A 186 -6.81 6.12 -20.82
C GLY A 186 -7.62 6.77 -19.70
N GLY A 187 -8.87 7.08 -20.00
CA GLY A 187 -9.88 7.45 -19.01
C GLY A 187 -10.47 6.22 -18.29
N PRO A 188 -11.53 6.41 -17.50
CA PRO A 188 -12.23 5.31 -16.80
C PRO A 188 -12.72 4.18 -17.73
N GLU A 189 -13.00 4.49 -18.99
CA GLU A 189 -13.42 3.55 -20.04
C GLU A 189 -12.35 2.50 -20.38
N ALA A 190 -11.08 2.77 -20.10
CA ALA A 190 -9.97 1.87 -20.42
C ALA A 190 -9.76 0.73 -19.41
N LEU A 191 -10.60 0.65 -18.37
CA LEU A 191 -10.46 -0.35 -17.30
C LEU A 191 -10.33 -1.78 -17.84
N ASP A 192 -11.25 -2.19 -18.73
CA ASP A 192 -11.28 -3.56 -19.24
C ASP A 192 -10.06 -3.88 -20.11
N GLU A 193 -9.56 -2.90 -20.85
CA GLU A 193 -8.36 -3.04 -21.69
C GLU A 193 -7.11 -3.23 -20.82
N ILE A 194 -6.95 -2.40 -19.78
CA ILE A 194 -5.85 -2.51 -18.81
C ILE A 194 -5.90 -3.87 -18.10
N LEU A 195 -7.08 -4.32 -17.66
CA LEU A 195 -7.25 -5.61 -17.00
C LEU A 195 -6.90 -6.79 -17.91
N LYS A 196 -7.13 -6.68 -19.22
CA LYS A 196 -6.77 -7.71 -20.20
C LYS A 196 -5.25 -7.80 -20.40
N ARG A 197 -4.55 -6.66 -20.38
CA ARG A 197 -3.11 -6.59 -20.69
C ARG A 197 -2.19 -6.77 -19.48
N ALA A 198 -2.63 -6.37 -18.30
CA ALA A 198 -1.81 -6.32 -17.09
C ALA A 198 -1.42 -7.72 -16.55
N ASP A 199 -0.12 -7.94 -16.33
CA ASP A 199 0.38 -9.05 -15.52
C ASP A 199 0.30 -8.70 -14.02
N TYR A 200 0.55 -7.42 -13.70
CA TYR A 200 0.43 -6.82 -12.38
C TYR A 200 -0.55 -5.66 -12.41
N LEU A 201 -1.39 -5.53 -11.38
CA LEU A 201 -2.37 -4.45 -11.27
C LEU A 201 -2.20 -3.69 -9.95
N ALA A 202 -1.85 -2.41 -10.01
CA ALA A 202 -1.80 -1.48 -8.88
C ALA A 202 -3.03 -0.57 -8.85
N ILE A 203 -3.64 -0.40 -7.68
CA ILE A 203 -4.86 0.42 -7.50
C ILE A 203 -4.54 1.62 -6.60
N THR A 204 -4.23 2.75 -7.20
CA THR A 204 -3.86 4.00 -6.51
C THR A 204 -4.98 5.04 -6.54
N LEU A 205 -6.21 4.62 -6.84
CA LEU A 205 -7.40 5.47 -6.87
C LEU A 205 -7.80 5.99 -5.47
N PRO A 206 -8.36 7.21 -5.38
CA PRO A 206 -9.04 7.62 -4.17
C PRO A 206 -10.30 6.76 -3.93
N LEU A 207 -10.67 6.47 -2.68
CA LEU A 207 -11.99 5.89 -2.39
C LEU A 207 -13.04 6.99 -2.44
N THR A 208 -13.97 6.81 -3.36
CA THR A 208 -15.16 7.63 -3.54
C THR A 208 -16.31 6.68 -3.86
N GLU A 209 -17.54 7.18 -3.88
CA GLU A 209 -18.67 6.37 -4.36
C GLU A 209 -18.45 5.86 -5.80
N ALA A 210 -17.81 6.66 -6.65
CA ALA A 210 -17.50 6.26 -8.03
C ALA A 210 -16.43 5.15 -8.15
N THR A 211 -15.53 5.01 -7.16
CA THR A 211 -14.46 3.99 -7.19
C THR A 211 -14.74 2.80 -6.27
N ARG A 212 -15.81 2.87 -5.46
CA ARG A 212 -16.26 1.78 -4.61
C ARG A 212 -16.66 0.57 -5.46
N GLY A 213 -16.12 -0.60 -5.12
CA GLY A 213 -16.46 -1.86 -5.81
C GLY A 213 -15.82 -2.06 -7.19
N LEU A 214 -14.99 -1.13 -7.69
CA LEU A 214 -14.39 -1.20 -9.03
C LEU A 214 -13.63 -2.52 -9.28
N ARG A 215 -12.91 -3.02 -8.27
CA ARG A 215 -12.22 -4.31 -8.34
C ARG A 215 -13.16 -5.50 -8.53
N ARG A 216 -14.34 -5.49 -7.90
CA ARG A 216 -15.33 -6.58 -8.03
C ARG A 216 -15.90 -6.62 -9.45
N ARG A 217 -16.29 -5.47 -9.99
CA ARG A 217 -16.86 -5.34 -11.34
C ARG A 217 -15.88 -5.75 -12.45
N GLY A 218 -14.62 -5.33 -12.33
CA GLY A 218 -13.58 -5.67 -13.33
C GLY A 218 -13.13 -7.14 -13.29
N LEU A 219 -13.15 -7.78 -12.12
CA LEU A 219 -12.78 -9.20 -11.99
C LEU A 219 -13.95 -10.16 -12.30
N SER A 220 -15.21 -9.72 -12.21
CA SER A 220 -16.39 -10.55 -12.52
C SER A 220 -16.81 -10.53 -13.99
N GLY A 221 -16.44 -9.50 -14.76
CA GLY A 221 -16.81 -9.33 -16.17
C GLY A 221 -15.84 -9.93 -17.18
N ALA A 222 -14.71 -10.49 -16.73
CA ALA A 222 -13.80 -11.19 -17.63
C ALA A 222 -14.42 -12.56 -17.98
N PRO A 223 -14.66 -12.88 -19.27
CA PRO A 223 -15.03 -14.24 -19.64
C PRO A 223 -13.94 -15.20 -19.16
N PRO A 224 -14.26 -16.47 -18.85
CA PRO A 224 -13.25 -17.51 -18.67
C PRO A 224 -12.49 -17.66 -19.99
N GLY A 225 -11.47 -16.82 -20.16
CA GLY A 225 -10.72 -16.70 -21.39
C GLY A 225 -9.87 -17.94 -21.60
N ASP A 226 -9.98 -18.52 -22.79
CA ASP A 226 -9.19 -19.63 -23.30
C ASP A 226 -7.72 -19.57 -22.83
N HIS A 227 -7.39 -20.36 -21.81
CA HIS A 227 -6.10 -20.36 -21.12
C HIS A 227 -5.04 -21.17 -21.89
N ARG A 228 -4.91 -20.98 -23.21
CA ARG A 228 -3.85 -21.62 -24.02
C ARG A 228 -2.46 -21.01 -23.83
N GLY A 229 -2.22 -20.29 -22.73
CA GLY A 229 -0.96 -19.59 -22.50
C GLY A 229 -0.68 -19.19 -21.05
N GLY A 230 -0.94 -20.09 -20.08
CA GLY A 230 -0.21 -20.19 -18.80
C GLY A 230 0.12 -18.95 -17.95
N ARG A 231 -0.48 -17.78 -18.14
CA ARG A 231 -0.19 -16.57 -17.33
C ARG A 231 -1.19 -16.40 -16.19
N ALA A 232 -0.80 -16.86 -15.00
CA ALA A 232 -1.46 -16.47 -13.75
C ALA A 232 -1.30 -14.95 -13.55
N ARG A 233 -2.41 -14.21 -13.47
CA ARG A 233 -2.41 -12.77 -13.21
C ARG A 233 -2.10 -12.51 -11.73
N ARG A 234 -1.23 -11.55 -11.39
CA ARG A 234 -0.87 -11.26 -9.99
C ARG A 234 -1.34 -9.86 -9.61
N VAL A 235 -2.46 -9.78 -8.89
CA VAL A 235 -3.09 -8.49 -8.54
C VAL A 235 -2.48 -7.89 -7.27
N VAL A 236 -1.52 -6.97 -7.43
CA VAL A 236 -0.95 -6.23 -6.29
C VAL A 236 -1.79 -5.00 -5.98
N SER A 237 -2.86 -5.20 -5.22
CA SER A 237 -3.77 -4.12 -4.82
C SER A 237 -3.20 -3.27 -3.68
N ILE A 238 -2.55 -2.15 -3.98
CA ILE A 238 -2.15 -1.15 -2.97
C ILE A 238 -3.29 -0.19 -2.70
N SER A 239 -4.28 -0.65 -1.93
CA SER A 239 -5.19 0.28 -1.27
C SER A 239 -4.41 0.93 -0.13
N ASN A 240 -4.37 2.27 -0.08
CA ASN A 240 -3.93 2.99 1.12
C ASN A 240 -4.93 2.67 2.26
N GLU A 241 -4.65 1.58 2.95
CA GLU A 241 -5.03 1.00 4.25
C GLU A 241 -6.34 1.32 4.99
N ARG A 242 -7.28 2.12 4.50
CA ARG A 242 -8.65 2.14 5.10
C ARG A 242 -9.76 1.99 4.10
N ARG A 243 -9.42 1.57 2.89
CA ARG A 243 -10.34 1.61 1.74
C ARG A 243 -10.66 0.21 1.26
N ALA A 244 -11.37 -0.53 2.11
CA ALA A 244 -11.94 -1.84 1.80
C ALA A 244 -13.45 -1.89 2.13
N GLY A 245 -14.25 -1.13 1.37
CA GLY A 245 -15.49 -1.70 0.81
C GLY A 245 -15.19 -2.63 -0.38
N VAL A 246 -13.91 -2.81 -0.71
CA VAL A 246 -13.37 -3.79 -1.64
C VAL A 246 -13.20 -5.11 -0.89
N SER A 247 -14.31 -5.80 -0.64
CA SER A 247 -14.27 -7.13 -0.03
C SER A 247 -13.48 -8.09 -0.93
N LEU A 248 -12.45 -8.73 -0.36
CA LEU A 248 -11.84 -9.93 -0.93
C LEU A 248 -12.96 -10.96 -1.15
N PRO A 249 -13.00 -11.69 -2.29
CA PRO A 249 -13.88 -12.84 -2.38
C PRO A 249 -13.53 -13.83 -1.25
N PRO A 250 -14.50 -14.59 -0.70
CA PRO A 250 -14.19 -15.65 0.24
C PRO A 250 -13.14 -16.59 -0.39
N PRO A 251 -12.27 -17.23 0.43
CA PRO A 251 -11.34 -18.22 -0.08
C PRO A 251 -12.11 -19.24 -0.91
N VAL A 252 -11.71 -19.39 -2.17
CA VAL A 252 -12.31 -20.38 -3.08
C VAL A 252 -12.23 -21.74 -2.37
N PRO A 253 -13.34 -22.48 -2.22
CA PRO A 253 -13.35 -23.73 -1.48
C PRO A 253 -12.26 -24.68 -1.99
N ARG A 254 -11.62 -25.42 -1.06
CA ARG A 254 -10.49 -26.33 -1.30
C ARG A 254 -10.69 -27.36 -2.43
N ALA A 255 -11.91 -27.54 -2.93
CA ALA A 255 -12.25 -28.40 -4.05
C ALA A 255 -11.84 -27.85 -5.43
N ALA A 256 -11.56 -26.54 -5.57
CA ALA A 256 -11.12 -25.93 -6.84
C ALA A 256 -9.59 -25.80 -6.92
N LYS A 257 -8.87 -26.92 -6.96
CA LYS A 257 -7.38 -26.97 -6.96
C LYS A 257 -6.69 -26.40 -8.22
N ARG A 258 -7.42 -25.78 -9.17
CA ARG A 258 -6.87 -25.30 -10.45
C ARG A 258 -6.78 -23.78 -10.63
N ALA A 259 -7.38 -22.95 -9.76
CA ALA A 259 -7.28 -21.48 -9.87
C ALA A 259 -6.43 -20.90 -8.72
N ARG A 260 -5.11 -20.78 -8.92
CA ARG A 260 -4.19 -20.10 -7.99
C ARG A 260 -3.87 -18.66 -8.45
N ASP A 261 -4.77 -18.02 -9.17
CA ASP A 261 -4.42 -16.94 -10.09
C ASP A 261 -4.67 -15.53 -9.53
N THR A 262 -4.65 -15.35 -8.20
CA THR A 262 -4.71 -14.00 -7.60
C THR A 262 -4.04 -13.98 -6.23
N ALA A 263 -2.85 -13.37 -6.15
CA ALA A 263 -2.22 -13.02 -4.88
C ALA A 263 -2.41 -11.51 -4.64
N CYS A 264 -2.81 -11.12 -3.41
CA CYS A 264 -3.01 -9.72 -3.04
C CYS A 264 -2.13 -9.35 -1.85
N VAL A 265 -1.45 -8.22 -1.97
CA VAL A 265 -0.62 -7.63 -0.92
C VAL A 265 -1.11 -6.20 -0.70
N GLY A 266 -1.57 -5.91 0.52
CA GLY A 266 -1.90 -4.57 1.00
C GLY A 266 -0.81 -4.12 1.98
N MET A 267 -0.65 -2.80 2.16
CA MET A 267 0.39 -2.26 3.04
C MET A 267 0.14 -2.61 4.53
N ASP A 268 -1.10 -3.00 4.90
CA ASP A 268 -1.51 -3.18 6.31
C ASP A 268 -1.63 -4.65 6.69
N GLY A 269 -1.06 -5.00 7.85
CA GLY A 269 -0.93 -6.36 8.38
C GLY A 269 -2.22 -7.08 8.80
N ARG A 270 -3.41 -6.68 8.33
CA ARG A 270 -4.66 -7.42 8.57
C ARG A 270 -5.05 -8.30 7.38
N HIS A 271 -4.59 -9.55 7.44
CA HIS A 271 -5.24 -10.68 6.76
C HIS A 271 -6.69 -10.81 7.29
N HIS A 272 -7.68 -10.39 6.49
CA HIS A 272 -9.06 -10.78 6.73
C HIS A 272 -9.29 -12.18 6.14
N GLY A 273 -9.43 -13.19 7.02
CA GLY A 273 -10.10 -14.46 6.72
C GLY A 273 -9.20 -15.65 6.36
N GLY A 274 -8.58 -16.27 7.36
CA GLY A 274 -7.95 -17.59 7.29
C GLY A 274 -7.59 -18.07 8.72
N PRO A 275 -7.61 -19.38 9.02
CA PRO A 275 -7.46 -19.87 10.39
C PRO A 275 -6.17 -19.36 11.04
N ARG A 276 -6.31 -18.88 12.28
CA ARG A 276 -5.23 -18.37 13.15
C ARG A 276 -4.28 -19.52 13.54
N SER A 277 -3.38 -19.94 12.65
CA SER A 277 -2.32 -20.88 13.03
C SER A 277 -1.11 -20.79 12.11
N ALA A 278 -0.39 -19.66 12.15
CA ALA A 278 1.05 -19.60 11.89
C ALA A 278 1.52 -18.15 12.05
N CYS A 279 1.87 -17.75 13.27
CA CYS A 279 2.82 -16.67 13.61
C CYS A 279 2.67 -16.35 15.10
N ARG A 280 3.13 -17.26 15.96
CA ARG A 280 3.62 -16.90 17.28
C ARG A 280 5.06 -17.39 17.34
N GLY A 281 5.98 -16.49 17.02
CA GLY A 281 7.38 -16.63 17.36
C GLY A 281 7.71 -15.44 18.26
N GLU A 282 7.58 -15.64 19.58
CA GLU A 282 8.09 -14.68 20.56
C GLU A 282 9.61 -14.60 20.41
N TYR A 283 10.10 -13.47 19.93
CA TYR A 283 11.53 -13.19 19.89
C TYR A 283 11.97 -12.69 21.28
N ARG A 284 12.65 -13.55 22.04
CA ARG A 284 13.47 -13.12 23.19
C ARG A 284 14.92 -13.02 22.72
N PRO A 285 15.57 -11.83 22.79
CA PRO A 285 16.98 -11.72 22.45
C PRO A 285 17.81 -12.40 23.56
N ARG A 286 18.66 -13.36 23.18
CA ARG A 286 19.80 -13.78 24.01
C ARG A 286 21.08 -13.20 23.40
N GLY A 287 21.94 -12.73 24.31
CA GLY A 287 23.03 -11.80 24.05
C GLY A 287 24.08 -12.24 23.05
N ALA A 288 24.71 -11.23 22.46
CA ALA A 288 25.88 -11.32 21.62
C ALA A 288 27.08 -11.92 22.36
N ARG A 289 27.73 -12.92 21.75
CA ARG A 289 29.18 -13.17 21.87
C ARG A 289 29.71 -13.60 20.51
N GLY A 290 30.85 -13.01 20.14
CA GLY A 290 31.37 -12.95 18.78
C GLY A 290 32.20 -14.14 18.31
N ALA A 291 32.58 -14.04 17.04
CA ALA A 291 33.72 -14.61 16.32
C ALA A 291 33.38 -14.32 14.83
N GLY A 292 34.14 -13.55 14.06
CA GLY A 292 35.55 -13.77 13.73
C GLY A 292 35.61 -14.67 12.50
N GLY A 293 35.68 -14.10 11.30
CA GLY A 293 35.76 -14.88 10.05
C GLY A 293 35.96 -14.00 8.82
N GLN A 294 37.23 -13.82 8.44
CA GLN A 294 37.71 -13.10 7.26
C GLN A 294 37.32 -13.86 5.97
N TYR A 295 36.89 -13.14 4.92
CA TYR A 295 36.88 -13.66 3.55
C TYR A 295 37.97 -12.95 2.74
N ARG A 296 39.02 -13.69 2.37
CA ARG A 296 39.99 -13.33 1.33
C ARG A 296 39.51 -13.89 -0.01
N SER A 297 39.60 -13.06 -1.05
CA SER A 297 39.49 -13.41 -2.46
C SER A 297 40.83 -13.96 -2.98
N VAL A 298 40.85 -15.06 -3.73
CA VAL A 298 41.76 -15.34 -4.87
C VAL A 298 41.20 -16.52 -5.68
N GLY A 299 41.17 -16.43 -7.02
CA GLY A 299 41.04 -17.58 -7.91
C GLY A 299 41.05 -17.18 -9.39
N ARG A 300 42.21 -17.31 -10.04
CA ARG A 300 42.51 -16.95 -11.44
C ARG A 300 41.82 -17.86 -12.47
N ALA A 301 41.59 -17.28 -13.64
CA ALA A 301 41.28 -17.97 -14.89
C ALA A 301 42.51 -18.66 -15.50
N THR A 302 42.33 -19.88 -16.00
CA THR A 302 43.08 -20.48 -17.12
C THR A 302 42.25 -21.61 -17.73
N GLY A 303 42.20 -21.64 -19.06
CA GLY A 303 41.52 -22.60 -19.91
C GLY A 303 41.09 -21.91 -21.19
#